data_AF-A0A7V4B0V2-F1
#
_entry.id   AF-A0A7V4B0V2-F1
#
_cell.length_a   1.000
_cell.length_b   1.000
_cell.length_c   1.000
_cell.angle_alpha   90.00
_cell.angle_beta   90.00
_cell.angle_gamma   90.00
#
_symmetry.space_group_name_H-M   'P 1'
#
loop_
_entity.id
_entity.type
_entity.pdbx_description
1 polymer ?
#
loop_
_entity_poly.entity_id
_entity_poly.type
_entity_poly.pdbx_seq_one_letter_code
_entity_poly.pdbx_strand_id
1 'polypeptide(L)'
;DTKTTNGLKTGKIKYLAAFDPDGRAAPVQVCGGRALFRAAAPSLGYAVYRIAPVSGKSYEKLGNPFKIKGLCFENGLVRISFDERTGALESLYHTAGGREALDTAYDRFGNGLVVEEDAGNLWTVQKTGRVWRDRDFPAPEIRVAESGPVRLVLEVSGAHRGLHARRRTILNANSPRVDFVTHIDFTGRDLRVKARFPAAGAARAVFETPFCATERGDGHHCAQNWVDMESDGCGLALFNSGNPGHDAHGSILDIVLMRSVSAFPARKIARFVKNNLPELRRSLGRAWRHTVQGLGVSLGEWDLYEFHGLMLREWSSAGPPPDSRGRINLLDHLRPLLDADRPADCWERGAHAFRYAALPHSGGFADAALPLHALSFNTPMPCAIVKKTTGELPARHSFLQTGGDPAVLLSALKLRETGGALIARVYDAHGRGAHGKFTTALPVKSPRPVSMVEQPAPGVPARGRSFTLDPWRIATYEMDMRRANATNSRTQTRD
;
A
#
# COMPACT_ATOMS: atom_id res chain seq x y z
N ASP A 1 -4.21 21.70 -28.70
CA ASP A 1 -5.28 21.34 -29.64
C ASP A 1 -6.44 20.63 -28.99
N THR A 2 -7.64 21.06 -29.36
CA THR A 2 -8.95 20.65 -28.86
C THR A 2 -9.58 19.53 -29.69
N LYS A 3 -10.41 18.71 -29.01
CA LYS A 3 -11.30 17.59 -29.43
C LYS A 3 -10.74 16.26 -28.91
N THR A 4 -11.44 15.41 -28.13
CA THR A 4 -12.88 15.17 -27.95
C THR A 4 -13.04 14.35 -26.66
N THR A 5 -13.93 14.73 -25.74
CA THR A 5 -14.57 13.80 -24.78
C THR A 5 -15.94 14.33 -24.39
N ASN A 6 -16.96 13.53 -24.69
CA ASN A 6 -18.36 13.57 -24.26
C ASN A 6 -18.80 14.76 -23.37
N GLY A 7 -19.52 15.70 -23.98
CA GLY A 7 -20.51 16.55 -23.28
C GLY A 7 -20.08 17.92 -22.79
N LEU A 8 -18.79 18.26 -22.77
CA LEU A 8 -18.31 19.61 -22.42
C LEU A 8 -17.75 20.31 -23.66
N LYS A 9 -18.49 21.29 -24.21
CA LYS A 9 -17.97 22.20 -25.24
C LYS A 9 -16.81 23.00 -24.65
N THR A 10 -15.58 22.58 -24.91
CA THR A 10 -14.31 23.19 -24.45
C THR A 10 -13.94 24.51 -25.16
N GLY A 11 -14.94 25.28 -25.60
CA GLY A 11 -14.71 26.52 -26.35
C GLY A 11 -14.61 27.81 -25.53
N LYS A 12 -15.10 27.86 -24.27
CA LYS A 12 -15.12 29.09 -23.46
C LYS A 12 -15.03 28.90 -21.94
N ILE A 13 -14.88 27.67 -21.45
CA ILE A 13 -14.90 27.39 -19.99
C ILE A 13 -13.45 27.29 -19.50
N LYS A 14 -12.92 28.40 -18.98
CA LYS A 14 -11.55 28.46 -18.44
C LYS A 14 -11.47 28.02 -16.97
N TYR A 15 -12.56 28.17 -16.20
CA TYR A 15 -12.60 27.91 -14.77
C TYR A 15 -13.83 27.07 -14.39
N LEU A 16 -13.59 26.00 -13.63
CA LEU A 16 -14.61 25.08 -13.13
C LEU A 16 -14.59 25.04 -11.61
N ALA A 17 -15.75 24.89 -10.98
CA ALA A 17 -15.86 24.60 -9.56
C ALA A 17 -16.77 23.38 -9.35
N ALA A 18 -16.45 22.60 -8.33
CA ALA A 18 -17.28 21.52 -7.82
C ALA A 18 -18.07 22.04 -6.63
N PHE A 19 -19.39 21.91 -6.68
CA PHE A 19 -20.30 22.31 -5.61
C PHE A 19 -20.75 21.06 -4.86
N ASP A 20 -20.55 21.05 -3.55
CA ASP A 20 -21.08 20.00 -2.68
C ASP A 20 -22.62 20.12 -2.52
N PRO A 21 -23.28 19.15 -1.86
CA PRO A 21 -24.72 19.20 -1.60
C PRO A 21 -25.20 20.45 -0.84
N ASP A 22 -24.31 21.10 -0.09
CA ASP A 22 -24.60 22.30 0.71
C ASP A 22 -24.31 23.59 -0.09
N GLY A 23 -23.93 23.47 -1.37
CA GLY A 23 -23.63 24.58 -2.26
C GLY A 23 -22.22 25.17 -2.08
N ARG A 24 -21.36 24.57 -1.25
CA ARG A 24 -19.99 25.02 -1.04
C ARG A 24 -19.14 24.66 -2.25
N ALA A 25 -18.38 25.63 -2.74
CA ALA A 25 -17.54 25.47 -3.92
C ALA A 25 -16.12 25.01 -3.56
N ALA A 26 -15.58 24.10 -4.37
CA ALA A 26 -14.18 23.68 -4.36
C ALA A 26 -13.58 23.86 -5.75
N PRO A 27 -12.28 24.21 -5.86
CA PRO A 27 -11.65 24.41 -7.16
C PRO A 27 -11.52 23.09 -7.91
N VAL A 28 -11.71 23.12 -9.24
CA VAL A 28 -11.53 21.97 -10.12
C VAL A 28 -10.26 22.19 -10.96
N GLN A 29 -9.36 21.21 -10.89
CA GLN A 29 -8.18 21.12 -11.73
C GLN A 29 -8.45 20.20 -12.91
N VAL A 30 -8.26 20.68 -14.14
CA VAL A 30 -8.44 19.89 -15.36
C VAL A 30 -7.08 19.42 -15.86
N CYS A 31 -6.83 18.10 -15.87
CA CYS A 31 -5.56 17.52 -16.31
C CYS A 31 -5.82 16.23 -17.10
N GLY A 32 -5.25 16.13 -18.32
CA GLY A 32 -5.32 14.92 -19.15
C GLY A 32 -6.75 14.45 -19.43
N GLY A 33 -7.67 15.38 -19.76
CA GLY A 33 -9.08 15.08 -20.02
C GLY A 33 -9.92 14.73 -18.78
N ARG A 34 -9.36 14.81 -17.57
CA ARG A 34 -10.05 14.54 -16.31
C ARG A 34 -10.25 15.81 -15.50
N ALA A 35 -11.35 15.87 -14.75
CA ALA A 35 -11.61 16.89 -13.74
C ALA A 35 -11.30 16.34 -12.36
N LEU A 36 -10.40 17.01 -11.64
CA LEU A 36 -9.96 16.65 -10.31
C LEU A 36 -10.49 17.71 -9.34
N PHE A 37 -11.02 17.30 -8.20
CA PHE A 37 -11.44 18.20 -7.13
C PHE A 37 -11.43 17.43 -5.81
N ARG A 38 -11.37 18.17 -4.70
CA ARG A 38 -11.49 17.58 -3.37
C ARG A 38 -12.96 17.19 -3.13
N ALA A 39 -13.20 15.90 -2.93
CA ALA A 39 -14.49 15.38 -2.52
C ALA A 39 -14.41 14.82 -1.10
N ALA A 40 -15.49 14.98 -0.35
CA ALA A 40 -15.74 14.30 0.90
C ALA A 40 -17.09 13.59 0.82
N ALA A 41 -17.12 12.33 1.25
CA ALA A 41 -18.31 11.52 1.43
C ALA A 41 -18.28 10.92 2.84
N PRO A 42 -19.44 10.72 3.48
CA PRO A 42 -19.48 10.03 4.77
C PRO A 42 -19.11 8.55 4.61
N SER A 43 -18.69 7.91 5.71
CA SER A 43 -18.31 6.50 5.72
C SER A 43 -19.43 5.61 5.15
N LEU A 44 -19.03 4.62 4.34
CA LEU A 44 -19.92 3.73 3.57
C LEU A 44 -21.15 4.48 3.04
N GLY A 45 -20.91 5.50 2.24
CA GLY A 45 -21.93 6.42 1.80
C GLY A 45 -21.56 7.09 0.49
N TYR A 46 -22.32 8.12 0.14
CA TYR A 46 -22.08 8.91 -1.06
C TYR A 46 -22.39 10.39 -0.82
N ALA A 47 -21.85 11.22 -1.69
CA ALA A 47 -22.16 12.64 -1.80
C ALA A 47 -22.17 13.02 -3.29
N VAL A 48 -23.19 13.77 -3.71
CA VAL A 48 -23.36 14.20 -5.09
C VAL A 48 -22.77 15.59 -5.26
N TYR A 49 -21.78 15.72 -6.12
CA TYR A 49 -21.16 17.00 -6.47
C TYR A 49 -21.63 17.45 -7.85
N ARG A 50 -21.87 18.76 -7.99
CA ARG A 50 -22.16 19.38 -9.28
C ARG A 50 -20.94 20.14 -9.76
N ILE A 51 -20.42 19.79 -10.93
CA ILE A 51 -19.33 20.56 -11.56
C ILE A 51 -19.96 21.59 -12.52
N ALA A 52 -19.56 22.85 -12.40
CA ALA A 52 -20.06 23.90 -13.29
C ALA A 52 -19.01 24.98 -13.58
N PRO A 53 -19.13 25.68 -14.72
CA PRO A 53 -18.36 26.88 -15.02
C PRO A 53 -18.55 27.96 -13.96
N VAL A 54 -17.48 28.69 -13.64
CA VAL A 54 -17.50 29.86 -12.77
C VAL A 54 -16.72 31.02 -13.39
N SER A 55 -16.95 32.24 -12.90
CA SER A 55 -16.15 33.41 -13.31
C SER A 55 -14.71 33.31 -12.79
N GLY A 56 -13.76 33.97 -13.45
CA GLY A 56 -12.36 34.04 -12.99
C GLY A 56 -12.23 34.60 -11.58
N LYS A 57 -12.94 35.70 -11.28
CA LYS A 57 -12.99 36.30 -9.93
C LYS A 57 -13.52 35.33 -8.88
N SER A 58 -14.53 34.52 -9.22
CA SER A 58 -15.07 33.50 -8.31
C SER A 58 -14.07 32.37 -8.07
N TYR A 59 -13.32 31.97 -9.10
CA TYR A 59 -12.31 30.92 -9.02
C TYR A 59 -11.09 31.36 -8.22
N GLU A 60 -10.61 32.59 -8.41
CA GLU A 60 -9.50 33.16 -7.65
C GLU A 60 -9.77 33.18 -6.14
N LYS A 61 -11.03 33.43 -5.74
CA LYS A 61 -11.45 33.37 -4.33
C LYS A 61 -11.36 31.97 -3.71
N LEU A 62 -11.37 30.91 -4.52
CA LEU A 62 -11.18 29.53 -4.03
C LEU A 62 -9.72 29.28 -3.62
N GLY A 63 -8.79 30.11 -4.11
CA GLY A 63 -7.37 30.08 -3.77
C GLY A 63 -6.61 28.91 -4.39
N ASN A 64 -5.28 29.01 -4.30
CA ASN A 64 -4.36 27.91 -4.53
C ASN A 64 -3.56 27.71 -3.23
N PRO A 65 -3.69 26.56 -2.55
CA PRO A 65 -3.01 26.33 -1.28
C PRO A 65 -1.50 26.08 -1.46
N PHE A 66 -1.03 25.90 -2.70
CA PHE A 66 0.36 25.59 -2.97
C PHE A 66 1.25 26.81 -3.08
N LYS A 67 2.44 26.73 -2.49
CA LYS A 67 3.57 27.62 -2.79
C LYS A 67 4.63 26.82 -3.54
N ILE A 68 5.18 27.40 -4.61
CA ILE A 68 6.19 26.77 -5.46
C ILE A 68 7.36 27.73 -5.60
N LYS A 69 8.57 27.26 -5.31
CA LYS A 69 9.83 27.97 -5.56
C LYS A 69 10.87 27.00 -6.10
N GLY A 70 11.13 27.03 -7.40
CA GLY A 70 11.98 26.02 -8.05
C GLY A 70 11.41 24.62 -7.87
N LEU A 71 12.24 23.68 -7.40
CA LEU A 71 11.84 22.32 -7.02
C LEU A 71 11.43 22.19 -5.54
N CYS A 72 10.92 23.26 -4.93
CA CYS A 72 10.37 23.24 -3.57
C CYS A 72 8.87 23.52 -3.60
N PHE A 73 8.07 22.59 -3.06
CA PHE A 73 6.60 22.65 -3.02
C PHE A 73 6.09 22.62 -1.58
N GLU A 74 5.09 23.43 -1.26
CA GLU A 74 4.47 23.48 0.05
C GLU A 74 2.95 23.52 -0.09
N ASN A 75 2.21 22.80 0.76
CA ASN A 75 0.73 22.81 0.81
C ASN A 75 0.16 23.29 2.16
N GLY A 76 1.01 23.88 3.00
CA GLY A 76 0.69 24.30 4.37
C GLY A 76 0.71 23.19 5.43
N LEU A 77 0.80 21.91 5.01
CA LEU A 77 0.91 20.75 5.90
C LEU A 77 2.33 20.16 5.84
N VAL A 78 2.90 20.08 4.64
CA VAL A 78 4.28 19.68 4.41
C VAL A 78 4.95 20.63 3.41
N ARG A 79 6.28 20.68 3.51
CA ARG A 79 7.15 21.31 2.50
C ARG A 79 8.14 20.25 2.02
N ILE A 80 8.21 20.07 0.71
CA ILE A 80 9.06 19.08 0.06
C ILE A 80 10.02 19.77 -0.92
N SER A 81 11.28 19.34 -0.94
CA SER A 81 12.25 19.74 -1.96
C SER A 81 12.85 18.54 -2.66
N PHE A 82 13.32 18.74 -3.88
CA PHE A 82 13.95 17.70 -4.68
C PHE A 82 15.37 18.10 -5.07
N ASP A 83 16.26 17.12 -5.07
CA ASP A 83 17.61 17.26 -5.57
C ASP A 83 17.59 17.52 -7.08
N GLU A 84 18.26 18.59 -7.53
CA GLU A 84 18.29 19.00 -8.95
C GLU A 84 19.03 17.98 -9.84
N ARG A 85 19.95 17.19 -9.26
CA ARG A 85 20.73 16.20 -10.02
C ARG A 85 19.93 14.93 -10.33
N THR A 86 19.17 14.44 -9.35
CA THR A 86 18.52 13.11 -9.42
C THR A 86 17.00 13.17 -9.46
N GLY A 87 16.40 14.30 -9.05
CA GLY A 87 14.96 14.45 -8.86
C GLY A 87 14.41 13.67 -7.65
N ALA A 88 15.27 13.12 -6.80
CA ALA A 88 14.87 12.43 -5.58
C ALA A 88 14.48 13.44 -4.48
N LEU A 89 13.68 12.98 -3.51
CA LEU A 89 13.15 13.81 -2.43
C LEU A 89 14.24 14.12 -1.41
N GLU A 90 14.69 15.37 -1.35
CA GLU A 90 15.79 15.83 -0.49
C GLU A 90 15.29 16.25 0.90
N SER A 91 14.09 16.81 0.99
CA SER A 91 13.45 17.23 2.26
C SER A 91 11.98 16.87 2.26
N LEU A 92 11.48 16.49 3.44
CA LEU A 92 10.07 16.29 3.74
C LEU A 92 9.81 16.87 5.13
N TYR A 93 9.61 18.19 5.15
CA TYR A 93 9.37 18.93 6.37
C TYR A 93 7.90 18.83 6.79
N HIS A 94 7.64 18.30 7.97
CA HIS A 94 6.30 18.21 8.55
C HIS A 94 5.98 19.48 9.35
N THR A 95 5.01 20.25 8.89
CA THR A 95 4.70 21.58 9.47
C THR A 95 4.16 21.46 10.89
N ALA A 96 3.23 20.53 11.15
CA ALA A 96 2.65 20.38 12.48
C ALA A 96 3.66 19.82 13.50
N GLY A 97 4.56 18.95 13.06
CA GLY A 97 5.64 18.42 13.90
C GLY A 97 6.86 19.33 14.02
N GLY A 98 6.96 20.38 13.20
CA GLY A 98 8.07 21.33 13.21
C GLY A 98 9.44 20.74 12.84
N ARG A 99 9.48 19.61 12.11
CA ARG A 99 10.71 18.83 11.90
C ARG A 99 10.78 18.17 10.53
N GLU A 100 12.00 17.82 10.12
CA GLU A 100 12.25 16.95 8.98
C GLU A 100 11.85 15.50 9.29
N ALA A 101 11.24 14.85 8.31
CA ALA A 101 10.93 13.43 8.36
C ALA A 101 12.01 12.56 7.68
N LEU A 102 12.90 13.18 6.90
CA LEU A 102 13.99 12.49 6.21
C LEU A 102 15.35 12.88 6.79
N ASP A 103 16.23 11.90 6.98
CA ASP A 103 17.66 12.13 7.21
C ASP A 103 18.43 11.87 5.91
N THR A 104 18.63 12.94 5.16
CA THR A 104 19.27 12.88 3.85
C THR A 104 20.79 13.08 3.88
N ALA A 105 21.39 13.02 5.07
CA ALA A 105 22.84 13.01 5.22
C ALA A 105 23.49 11.90 4.39
N TYR A 106 24.69 12.18 3.86
CA TYR A 106 25.41 11.28 2.96
C TYR A 106 24.56 10.82 1.78
N ASP A 107 23.81 11.77 1.20
CA ASP A 107 23.17 11.59 -0.09
C ASP A 107 22.10 10.49 -0.15
N ARG A 108 21.48 10.23 1.00
CA ARG A 108 20.35 9.31 1.11
C ARG A 108 19.07 10.09 0.82
N PHE A 109 18.60 10.14 -0.41
CA PHE A 109 17.35 10.83 -0.73
C PHE A 109 16.12 9.92 -0.60
N GLY A 110 15.00 10.51 -0.21
CA GLY A 110 13.69 9.86 -0.19
C GLY A 110 13.21 9.58 -1.61
N ASN A 111 12.47 8.48 -1.78
CA ASN A 111 12.00 8.00 -3.08
C ASN A 111 13.12 7.82 -4.14
N GLY A 112 14.38 7.75 -3.72
CA GLY A 112 15.50 7.42 -4.59
C GLY A 112 15.43 5.94 -4.99
N LEU A 113 15.73 5.62 -6.24
CA LEU A 113 15.81 4.23 -6.67
C LEU A 113 17.14 3.61 -6.23
N VAL A 114 17.03 2.42 -5.65
CA VAL A 114 18.16 1.58 -5.30
C VAL A 114 17.97 0.25 -5.99
N VAL A 115 18.89 -0.08 -6.88
CA VAL A 115 18.91 -1.37 -7.57
C VAL A 115 20.05 -2.20 -7.00
N GLU A 116 19.74 -3.39 -6.55
CA GLU A 116 20.70 -4.34 -5.97
C GLU A 116 20.81 -5.57 -6.87
N GLU A 117 22.01 -6.11 -7.02
CA GLU A 117 22.16 -7.43 -7.64
C GLU A 117 21.71 -8.51 -6.65
N ASP A 118 20.77 -9.33 -7.09
CA ASP A 118 20.23 -10.46 -6.34
C ASP A 118 20.57 -11.75 -7.06
N ALA A 119 21.50 -12.51 -6.50
CA ALA A 119 21.92 -13.80 -7.00
C ALA A 119 21.11 -14.96 -6.40
N GLY A 120 20.06 -14.64 -5.63
CA GLY A 120 19.22 -15.63 -4.98
C GLY A 120 18.29 -16.36 -5.95
N ASN A 121 17.32 -17.06 -5.38
CA ASN A 121 16.29 -17.80 -6.11
C ASN A 121 14.89 -17.30 -5.73
N LEU A 122 13.86 -18.03 -6.15
CA LEU A 122 12.45 -17.69 -5.86
C LEU A 122 12.15 -17.56 -4.35
N TRP A 123 12.92 -18.22 -3.49
CA TRP A 123 12.66 -18.34 -2.06
C TRP A 123 13.63 -17.52 -1.20
N THR A 124 14.87 -17.34 -1.65
CA THR A 124 15.91 -16.68 -0.86
C THR A 124 16.49 -15.49 -1.61
N VAL A 125 16.66 -14.37 -0.89
CA VAL A 125 17.37 -13.18 -1.38
C VAL A 125 18.86 -13.38 -1.08
N GLN A 126 19.72 -13.22 -2.09
CA GLN A 126 21.16 -13.30 -1.91
C GLN A 126 21.84 -12.07 -2.51
N LYS A 127 22.15 -11.12 -1.64
CA LYS A 127 22.80 -9.86 -2.01
C LYS A 127 24.27 -10.12 -2.34
N THR A 128 24.73 -9.71 -3.51
CA THR A 128 26.16 -9.85 -3.88
C THR A 128 27.02 -8.67 -3.40
N GLY A 129 26.38 -7.63 -2.84
CA GLY A 129 26.99 -6.37 -2.45
C GLY A 129 27.03 -5.31 -3.56
N ARG A 130 26.65 -5.66 -4.80
CA ARG A 130 26.55 -4.67 -5.89
C ARG A 130 25.25 -3.88 -5.77
N VAL A 131 25.38 -2.56 -5.68
CA VAL A 131 24.28 -1.62 -5.54
C VAL A 131 24.49 -0.46 -6.50
N TRP A 132 23.44 -0.07 -7.20
CA TRP A 132 23.39 1.09 -8.07
C TRP A 132 22.31 2.06 -7.57
N ARG A 133 22.61 3.35 -7.62
CA ARG A 133 21.74 4.45 -7.19
C ARG A 133 21.53 5.44 -8.33
N ASP A 134 20.49 6.27 -8.20
CA ASP A 134 20.13 7.28 -9.22
C ASP A 134 21.32 8.10 -9.75
N ARG A 135 22.23 8.53 -8.85
CA ARG A 135 23.43 9.31 -9.18
C ARG A 135 24.48 8.60 -10.04
N ASP A 136 24.44 7.27 -10.13
CA ASP A 136 25.37 6.47 -10.92
C ASP A 136 25.02 6.51 -12.42
N PHE A 137 23.91 7.16 -12.78
CA PHE A 137 23.36 7.25 -14.13
C PHE A 137 23.29 8.70 -14.61
N PRO A 138 23.14 8.93 -15.94
CA PRO A 138 22.91 10.27 -16.47
C PRO A 138 21.73 10.97 -15.81
N ALA A 139 21.80 12.30 -15.71
CA ALA A 139 20.73 13.10 -15.13
C ALA A 139 19.38 12.81 -15.84
N PRO A 140 18.30 12.57 -15.08
CA PRO A 140 16.98 12.32 -15.64
C PRO A 140 16.35 13.60 -16.18
N GLU A 141 15.29 13.45 -16.97
CA GLU A 141 14.37 14.54 -17.25
C GLU A 141 13.52 14.81 -16.00
N ILE A 142 13.56 16.06 -15.50
CA ILE A 142 12.78 16.52 -14.35
C ILE A 142 11.82 17.62 -14.81
N ARG A 143 10.53 17.44 -14.56
CA ARG A 143 9.52 18.44 -14.94
C ARG A 143 8.33 18.47 -13.99
N VAL A 144 7.73 19.65 -13.84
CA VAL A 144 6.42 19.78 -13.19
C VAL A 144 5.34 19.34 -14.18
N ALA A 145 4.80 18.14 -14.00
CA ALA A 145 3.82 17.55 -14.90
C ALA A 145 2.39 18.08 -14.68
N GLU A 146 2.05 18.43 -13.44
CA GLU A 146 0.77 19.05 -13.09
C GLU A 146 1.00 20.16 -12.06
N SER A 147 0.38 21.32 -12.29
CA SER A 147 0.34 22.42 -11.33
C SER A 147 -1.06 23.02 -11.29
N GLY A 148 -1.76 22.83 -10.18
CA GLY A 148 -3.10 23.35 -9.98
C GLY A 148 -3.51 23.31 -8.51
N PRO A 149 -4.72 23.81 -8.19
CA PRO A 149 -5.15 24.03 -6.81
C PRO A 149 -5.55 22.74 -6.06
N VAL A 150 -5.57 21.58 -6.74
CA VAL A 150 -5.95 20.29 -6.13
C VAL A 150 -4.71 19.45 -5.83
N ARG A 151 -3.76 19.41 -6.76
CA ARG A 151 -2.48 18.71 -6.57
C ARG A 151 -1.37 19.27 -7.44
N LEU A 152 -0.14 19.08 -6.97
CA LEU A 152 1.09 19.24 -7.74
C LEU A 152 1.69 17.88 -8.06
N VAL A 153 2.30 17.75 -9.24
CA VAL A 153 2.99 16.52 -9.64
C VAL A 153 4.35 16.86 -10.23
N LEU A 154 5.42 16.39 -9.60
CA LEU A 154 6.75 16.30 -10.22
C LEU A 154 6.86 14.97 -10.95
N GLU A 155 7.32 14.99 -12.19
CA GLU A 155 7.69 13.80 -12.94
C GLU A 155 9.20 13.77 -13.16
N VAL A 156 9.81 12.62 -12.87
CA VAL A 156 11.24 12.35 -13.07
C VAL A 156 11.36 11.10 -13.93
N SER A 157 11.99 11.21 -15.09
CA SER A 157 12.12 10.13 -16.06
C SER A 157 13.57 9.90 -16.46
N GLY A 158 14.09 8.68 -16.32
CA GLY A 158 15.48 8.41 -16.66
C GLY A 158 15.86 6.93 -16.68
N ALA A 159 17.03 6.66 -17.24
CA ALA A 159 17.62 5.33 -17.27
C ALA A 159 18.24 4.97 -15.92
N HIS A 160 18.18 3.69 -15.58
CA HIS A 160 18.87 3.11 -14.43
C HIS A 160 19.35 1.70 -14.80
N ARG A 161 19.99 1.00 -13.85
CA ARG A 161 20.50 -0.37 -14.04
C ARG A 161 19.41 -1.31 -14.57
N GLY A 162 19.49 -1.66 -15.86
CA GLY A 162 18.60 -2.65 -16.49
C GLY A 162 17.14 -2.20 -16.58
N LEU A 163 16.86 -0.91 -16.46
CA LEU A 163 15.50 -0.38 -16.51
C LEU A 163 15.47 1.09 -16.95
N HIS A 164 14.31 1.53 -17.42
CA HIS A 164 13.96 2.94 -17.50
C HIS A 164 12.80 3.21 -16.55
N ALA A 165 12.90 4.25 -15.73
CA ALA A 165 11.90 4.57 -14.71
C ALA A 165 11.27 5.94 -14.96
N ARG A 166 9.95 6.01 -14.85
CA ARG A 166 9.18 7.27 -14.78
C ARG A 166 8.47 7.35 -13.44
N ARG A 167 9.00 8.20 -12.55
CA ARG A 167 8.49 8.42 -11.19
C ARG A 167 7.66 9.69 -11.15
N ARG A 168 6.50 9.62 -10.49
CA ARG A 168 5.66 10.78 -10.20
C ARG A 168 5.55 10.95 -8.69
N THR A 169 5.92 12.11 -8.19
CA THR A 169 5.69 12.54 -6.80
C THR A 169 4.50 13.48 -6.79
N ILE A 170 3.46 13.14 -6.02
CA ILE A 170 2.16 13.81 -6.03
C ILE A 170 1.91 14.41 -4.65
N LEU A 171 1.79 15.74 -4.60
CA LEU A 171 1.43 16.48 -3.40
C LEU A 171 0.00 16.99 -3.52
N ASN A 172 -0.89 16.53 -2.64
CA ASN A 172 -2.30 16.93 -2.63
C ASN A 172 -2.52 18.14 -1.71
N ALA A 173 -3.49 18.99 -2.03
CA ALA A 173 -3.74 20.26 -1.33
C ALA A 173 -4.07 20.13 0.16
N ASN A 174 -4.68 19.01 0.56
CA ASN A 174 -5.28 18.82 1.89
C ASN A 174 -4.79 17.55 2.58
N SER A 175 -3.57 17.12 2.27
CA SER A 175 -2.97 15.94 2.89
C SER A 175 -1.47 16.16 3.15
N PRO A 176 -0.95 15.80 4.33
CA PRO A 176 0.49 15.73 4.55
C PRO A 176 1.12 14.51 3.87
N ARG A 177 0.31 13.55 3.39
CA ARG A 177 0.75 12.37 2.66
C ARG A 177 1.26 12.75 1.27
N VAL A 178 2.43 12.27 0.92
CA VAL A 178 3.03 12.37 -0.41
C VAL A 178 2.83 11.05 -1.13
N ASP A 179 2.09 11.07 -2.25
CA ASP A 179 1.79 9.88 -3.04
C ASP A 179 2.84 9.70 -4.15
N PHE A 180 3.20 8.46 -4.45
CA PHE A 180 4.17 8.13 -5.49
C PHE A 180 3.58 7.13 -6.49
N VAL A 181 3.91 7.34 -7.77
CA VAL A 181 3.65 6.38 -8.83
C VAL A 181 4.93 6.16 -9.63
N THR A 182 5.46 4.94 -9.60
CA THR A 182 6.69 4.58 -10.30
C THR A 182 6.37 3.59 -11.42
N HIS A 183 6.58 4.01 -12.66
CA HIS A 183 6.53 3.13 -13.82
C HIS A 183 7.93 2.65 -14.14
N ILE A 184 8.09 1.36 -14.41
CA ILE A 184 9.37 0.74 -14.74
C ILE A 184 9.21 -0.04 -16.04
N ASP A 185 10.01 0.30 -17.04
CA ASP A 185 10.23 -0.53 -18.22
C ASP A 185 11.49 -1.36 -17.99
N PHE A 186 11.30 -2.62 -17.58
CA PHE A 186 12.38 -3.48 -17.10
C PHE A 186 12.93 -4.38 -18.21
N THR A 187 14.25 -4.35 -18.39
CA THR A 187 14.99 -5.20 -19.36
C THR A 187 16.10 -6.02 -18.71
N GLY A 188 16.35 -5.79 -17.41
CA GLY A 188 17.40 -6.43 -16.64
C GLY A 188 17.13 -7.91 -16.30
N ARG A 189 17.95 -8.42 -15.39
CA ARG A 189 17.85 -9.77 -14.79
C ARG A 189 18.64 -9.81 -13.50
N ASP A 190 18.22 -10.64 -12.54
CA ASP A 190 18.91 -10.82 -11.25
C ASP A 190 19.06 -9.50 -10.47
N LEU A 191 18.01 -8.69 -10.48
CA LEU A 191 17.98 -7.37 -9.86
C LEU A 191 16.79 -7.23 -8.93
N ARG A 192 17.01 -6.57 -7.81
CA ARG A 192 15.97 -6.13 -6.88
C ARG A 192 15.91 -4.62 -6.91
N VAL A 193 14.75 -4.08 -7.25
CA VAL A 193 14.52 -2.63 -7.41
C VAL A 193 13.73 -2.14 -6.21
N LYS A 194 14.22 -1.10 -5.54
CA LYS A 194 13.64 -0.55 -4.32
C LYS A 194 13.48 0.97 -4.41
N ALA A 195 12.48 1.50 -3.71
CA ALA A 195 12.37 2.92 -3.39
C ALA A 195 12.80 3.14 -1.94
N ARG A 196 13.79 4.00 -1.73
CA ARG A 196 14.41 4.23 -0.43
C ARG A 196 13.85 5.43 0.30
N PHE A 197 13.65 5.31 1.61
CA PHE A 197 13.25 6.39 2.51
C PHE A 197 14.09 6.36 3.79
N PRO A 198 15.07 7.27 3.93
CA PRO A 198 15.84 7.39 5.17
C PRO A 198 15.08 8.24 6.17
N ALA A 199 14.47 7.60 7.17
CA ALA A 199 13.67 8.27 8.18
C ALA A 199 14.55 9.04 9.19
N ALA A 200 14.17 10.28 9.52
CA ALA A 200 14.90 11.10 10.47
C ALA A 200 14.74 10.59 11.90
N GLY A 201 15.86 10.35 12.60
CA GLY A 201 15.87 10.02 14.03
C GLY A 201 15.30 8.64 14.39
N ALA A 202 15.05 7.76 13.42
CA ALA A 202 14.38 6.48 13.60
C ALA A 202 15.03 5.61 14.70
N ALA A 203 14.19 5.13 15.60
CA ALA A 203 14.54 4.26 16.73
C ALA A 203 13.86 2.88 16.63
N ARG A 204 12.70 2.79 15.95
CA ARG A 204 11.84 1.61 16.01
C ARG A 204 11.07 1.39 14.71
N ALA A 205 11.08 0.18 14.16
CA ALA A 205 10.30 -0.14 12.97
C ALA A 205 9.04 -0.96 13.34
N VAL A 206 7.87 -0.46 12.97
CA VAL A 206 6.57 -1.09 13.25
C VAL A 206 5.92 -1.51 11.94
N PHE A 207 5.55 -2.79 11.86
CA PHE A 207 4.99 -3.39 10.65
C PHE A 207 3.55 -3.83 10.88
N GLU A 208 2.68 -3.50 9.93
CA GLU A 208 1.33 -4.03 9.92
C GLU A 208 1.34 -5.53 9.63
N THR A 209 0.67 -6.28 10.50
CA THR A 209 0.32 -7.68 10.33
C THR A 209 -1.21 -7.82 10.32
N PRO A 210 -1.78 -8.95 9.89
CA PRO A 210 -3.23 -9.10 9.85
C PRO A 210 -3.90 -8.78 11.20
N PHE A 211 -4.68 -7.70 11.23
CA PHE A 211 -5.39 -7.18 12.41
C PHE A 211 -4.53 -6.70 13.60
N CYS A 212 -3.22 -6.55 13.44
CA CYS A 212 -2.36 -5.99 14.47
C CYS A 212 -1.10 -5.32 13.91
N ALA A 213 -0.32 -4.65 14.76
CA ALA A 213 0.97 -4.12 14.40
C ALA A 213 2.06 -4.70 15.32
N THR A 214 3.22 -5.02 14.75
CA THR A 214 4.33 -5.62 15.49
C THR A 214 5.63 -4.88 15.22
N GLU A 215 6.42 -4.69 16.25
CA GLU A 215 7.78 -4.18 16.11
C GLU A 215 8.68 -5.24 15.48
N ARG A 216 9.56 -4.82 14.58
CA ARG A 216 10.54 -5.68 13.91
C ARG A 216 11.91 -5.01 13.94
N GLY A 217 12.95 -5.81 14.14
CA GLY A 217 14.33 -5.36 13.96
C GLY A 217 14.71 -5.29 12.48
N ASP A 218 15.98 -5.01 12.23
CA ASP A 218 16.57 -4.99 10.89
C ASP A 218 16.29 -6.29 10.12
N GLY A 219 16.00 -6.16 8.83
CA GLY A 219 15.76 -7.30 7.96
C GLY A 219 14.78 -7.02 6.83
N HIS A 220 14.44 -8.10 6.12
CA HIS A 220 13.39 -8.09 5.11
C HIS A 220 12.09 -8.60 5.74
N HIS A 221 11.05 -7.77 5.71
CA HIS A 221 9.77 -8.06 6.36
C HIS A 221 8.59 -7.78 5.43
N CYS A 222 7.49 -8.46 5.73
CA CYS A 222 6.22 -8.26 5.05
C CYS A 222 5.35 -7.26 5.84
N ALA A 223 4.70 -6.33 5.15
CA ALA A 223 3.65 -5.48 5.70
C ALA A 223 2.44 -5.46 4.76
N GLN A 224 1.23 -5.62 5.30
CA GLN A 224 0.02 -5.74 4.46
C GLN A 224 -0.28 -4.46 3.68
N ASN A 225 -0.32 -3.30 4.35
CA ASN A 225 -0.59 -2.00 3.76
C ASN A 225 0.39 -0.92 4.23
N TRP A 226 0.93 -1.03 5.45
CA TRP A 226 1.81 0.01 5.99
C TRP A 226 2.93 -0.50 6.90
N VAL A 227 3.99 0.29 6.94
CA VAL A 227 5.13 0.17 7.86
C VAL A 227 5.49 1.57 8.34
N ASP A 228 6.03 1.67 9.54
CA ASP A 228 6.38 2.95 10.16
C ASP A 228 7.75 2.90 10.83
N MET A 229 8.47 4.02 10.74
CA MET A 229 9.72 4.27 11.47
C MET A 229 9.46 5.29 12.58
N GLU A 230 9.26 4.73 13.78
CA GLU A 230 9.14 5.31 15.13
C GLU A 230 10.35 6.17 15.57
N SER A 231 10.20 7.45 15.95
CA SER A 231 11.25 8.25 16.63
C SER A 231 10.65 9.29 17.58
N ASP A 232 11.04 9.33 18.86
CA ASP A 232 10.56 10.23 19.93
C ASP A 232 9.51 11.27 19.50
N GLY A 233 8.23 10.89 19.55
CA GLY A 233 7.10 11.77 19.27
C GLY A 233 6.82 12.04 17.78
N CYS A 234 7.37 11.28 16.85
CA CYS A 234 7.12 11.38 15.41
C CYS A 234 7.41 10.07 14.66
N GLY A 235 7.12 10.05 13.35
CA GLY A 235 7.72 9.07 12.47
C GLY A 235 7.52 9.36 10.99
N LEU A 236 7.98 8.40 10.19
CA LEU A 236 7.78 8.35 8.75
C LEU A 236 7.15 7.01 8.40
N ALA A 237 5.88 7.05 8.02
CA ALA A 237 5.14 5.89 7.57
C ALA A 237 5.23 5.73 6.06
N LEU A 238 5.33 4.49 5.59
CA LEU A 238 5.19 4.13 4.18
C LEU A 238 3.96 3.28 3.98
N PHE A 239 3.19 3.60 2.94
CA PHE A 239 2.03 2.81 2.52
C PHE A 239 2.32 2.13 1.19
N ASN A 240 1.96 0.85 1.09
CA ASN A 240 2.09 0.07 -0.13
C ASN A 240 0.70 -0.31 -0.68
N SER A 241 0.62 -0.55 -1.99
CA SER A 241 -0.60 -0.97 -2.68
C SER A 241 -0.36 -2.33 -3.33
N GLY A 242 -0.53 -3.42 -2.57
CA GLY A 242 -0.34 -4.78 -3.08
C GLY A 242 1.12 -5.18 -3.23
N ASN A 243 2.03 -4.51 -2.51
CA ASN A 243 3.46 -4.79 -2.56
C ASN A 243 4.03 -4.90 -1.14
N PRO A 244 3.97 -6.10 -0.53
CA PRO A 244 4.18 -6.24 0.90
C PRO A 244 5.65 -6.24 1.32
N GLY A 245 6.60 -6.30 0.38
CA GLY A 245 8.02 -6.47 0.69
C GLY A 245 8.71 -5.17 1.08
N HIS A 246 9.32 -5.15 2.27
CA HIS A 246 10.06 -3.99 2.79
C HIS A 246 11.40 -4.42 3.37
N ASP A 247 12.43 -3.56 3.27
CA ASP A 247 13.66 -3.71 4.07
C ASP A 247 13.71 -2.61 5.12
N ALA A 248 13.98 -2.98 6.37
CA ALA A 248 14.36 -2.04 7.42
C ALA A 248 15.82 -2.27 7.80
N HIS A 249 16.62 -1.22 7.85
CA HIS A 249 18.00 -1.28 8.33
C HIS A 249 18.40 0.05 8.99
N GLY A 250 18.54 0.04 10.32
CA GLY A 250 18.73 1.27 11.08
C GLY A 250 17.60 2.26 10.79
N SER A 251 17.95 3.44 10.26
CA SER A 251 16.97 4.47 9.89
C SER A 251 16.46 4.38 8.45
N ILE A 252 16.91 3.40 7.68
CA ILE A 252 16.52 3.25 6.28
C ILE A 252 15.34 2.30 6.19
N LEU A 253 14.28 2.79 5.54
CA LEU A 253 13.12 1.99 5.18
C LEU A 253 12.99 1.97 3.65
N ASP A 254 13.14 0.79 3.06
CA ASP A 254 12.99 0.59 1.62
C ASP A 254 11.68 -0.16 1.32
N ILE A 255 10.92 0.30 0.33
CA ILE A 255 9.85 -0.49 -0.29
C ILE A 255 10.47 -1.25 -1.46
N VAL A 256 10.33 -2.57 -1.49
CA VAL A 256 10.73 -3.39 -2.63
C VAL A 256 9.70 -3.18 -3.72
N LEU A 257 10.07 -2.63 -4.86
CA LEU A 257 9.14 -2.42 -5.98
C LEU A 257 8.99 -3.72 -6.78
N MET A 258 10.10 -4.30 -7.20
CA MET A 258 10.11 -5.56 -7.93
C MET A 258 11.39 -6.34 -7.66
N ARG A 259 11.33 -7.63 -7.95
CA ARG A 259 12.44 -8.55 -7.81
C ARG A 259 12.47 -9.47 -9.03
N SER A 260 13.56 -9.41 -9.77
CA SER A 260 13.86 -10.24 -10.91
C SER A 260 14.95 -11.22 -10.51
N VAL A 261 14.71 -12.51 -10.67
CA VAL A 261 15.68 -13.57 -10.36
C VAL A 261 15.74 -14.55 -11.51
N SER A 262 16.91 -15.11 -11.76
CA SER A 262 17.03 -16.29 -12.61
C SER A 262 16.78 -17.52 -11.74
N ALA A 263 15.89 -18.40 -12.16
CA ALA A 263 15.88 -19.74 -11.60
C ALA A 263 17.21 -20.41 -12.00
N PHE A 264 18.16 -20.47 -11.06
CA PHE A 264 19.38 -21.27 -11.16
C PHE A 264 20.36 -20.95 -12.31
N PRO A 265 21.11 -19.82 -12.27
CA PRO A 265 22.24 -19.67 -13.17
C PRO A 265 23.41 -20.53 -12.66
N ALA A 266 23.61 -21.72 -13.24
CA ALA A 266 24.72 -22.65 -12.90
C ALA A 266 26.10 -21.96 -12.82
N ARG A 267 26.30 -20.89 -13.61
CA ARG A 267 27.53 -20.07 -13.65
C ARG A 267 27.80 -19.26 -12.37
N LYS A 268 26.85 -19.13 -11.44
CA LYS A 268 27.02 -18.37 -10.19
C LYS A 268 27.33 -19.26 -8.97
N ILE A 269 27.21 -20.58 -9.07
CA ILE A 269 27.42 -21.52 -7.94
C ILE A 269 28.82 -21.36 -7.33
N ALA A 270 29.88 -21.31 -8.15
CA ALA A 270 31.24 -21.14 -7.65
C ALA A 270 31.44 -19.83 -6.87
N ARG A 271 30.80 -18.73 -7.32
CA ARG A 271 30.90 -17.41 -6.68
C ARG A 271 30.04 -17.34 -5.42
N PHE A 272 28.86 -17.94 -5.46
CA PHE A 272 27.97 -18.08 -4.31
C PHE A 272 28.63 -18.88 -3.18
N VAL A 273 29.17 -20.07 -3.48
CA VAL A 273 29.89 -20.91 -2.51
C VAL A 273 31.07 -20.16 -1.93
N LYS A 274 31.85 -19.46 -2.76
CA LYS A 274 32.98 -18.64 -2.29
C LYS A 274 32.55 -17.55 -1.30
N ASN A 275 31.48 -16.82 -1.60
CA ASN A 275 31.04 -15.67 -0.79
C ASN A 275 30.31 -16.07 0.50
N ASN A 276 29.68 -17.26 0.53
CA ASN A 276 28.88 -17.72 1.66
C ASN A 276 29.54 -18.90 2.41
N LEU A 277 30.81 -19.19 2.13
CA LEU A 277 31.55 -20.33 2.70
C LEU A 277 31.49 -20.40 4.25
N PRO A 278 31.60 -19.28 5.00
CA PRO A 278 31.50 -19.32 6.46
C PRO A 278 30.09 -19.69 6.96
N GLU A 279 29.05 -19.32 6.22
CA GLU A 279 27.66 -19.62 6.56
C GLU A 279 27.28 -21.03 6.17
N LEU A 280 27.70 -21.48 4.99
CA LEU A 280 27.62 -22.86 4.53
C LEU A 280 28.29 -23.82 5.54
N ARG A 281 29.49 -23.49 6.03
CA ARG A 281 30.16 -24.28 7.09
C ARG A 281 29.38 -24.31 8.39
N ARG A 282 28.79 -23.18 8.81
CA ARG A 282 27.96 -23.09 10.03
C ARG A 282 26.69 -23.92 9.89
N SER A 283 26.00 -23.85 8.76
CA SER A 283 24.82 -24.65 8.47
C SER A 283 25.15 -26.14 8.37
N LEU A 284 26.24 -26.53 7.71
CA LEU A 284 26.71 -27.92 7.69
C LEU A 284 27.03 -28.44 9.11
N GLY A 285 27.59 -27.59 9.97
CA GLY A 285 27.82 -27.93 11.38
C GLY A 285 26.54 -28.03 12.22
N ARG A 286 25.47 -27.31 11.86
CA ARG A 286 24.13 -27.49 12.46
C ARG A 286 23.49 -28.79 11.99
N ALA A 287 23.49 -29.03 10.69
CA ALA A 287 23.01 -30.25 10.05
C ALA A 287 23.62 -31.51 10.67
N TRP A 288 24.94 -31.53 10.82
CA TRP A 288 25.65 -32.66 11.39
C TRP A 288 25.26 -32.90 12.86
N ARG A 289 25.18 -31.84 13.68
CA ARG A 289 24.73 -31.96 15.08
C ARG A 289 23.30 -32.49 15.19
N HIS A 290 22.40 -32.02 14.34
CA HIS A 290 20.99 -32.45 14.35
C HIS A 290 20.82 -33.89 13.84
N THR A 291 21.66 -34.32 12.89
CA THR A 291 21.66 -35.70 12.37
C THR A 291 22.18 -36.68 13.42
N VAL A 292 23.23 -36.31 14.17
CA VAL A 292 23.76 -37.12 15.29
C VAL A 292 22.76 -37.23 16.45
N GLN A 293 21.85 -36.27 16.61
CA GLN A 293 20.79 -36.28 17.63
C GLN A 293 19.53 -37.10 17.26
N GLY A 294 19.51 -37.77 16.10
CA GLY A 294 18.49 -38.78 15.78
C GLY A 294 17.08 -38.26 15.49
N LEU A 295 16.92 -36.98 15.14
CA LEU A 295 15.62 -36.32 14.94
C LEU A 295 14.80 -36.77 13.69
N GLY A 296 15.18 -37.87 13.02
CA GLY A 296 14.31 -38.57 12.06
C GLY A 296 13.87 -37.80 10.79
N VAL A 297 14.45 -36.64 10.51
CA VAL A 297 14.17 -35.81 9.32
C VAL A 297 15.46 -35.67 8.50
N SER A 298 15.37 -35.55 7.17
CA SER A 298 16.46 -35.19 6.25
C SER A 298 17.03 -33.78 6.58
N LEU A 299 17.70 -33.64 7.71
CA LEU A 299 18.03 -32.34 8.33
C LEU A 299 19.17 -31.60 7.61
N GLY A 300 20.08 -32.34 6.98
CA GLY A 300 21.10 -31.75 6.11
C GLY A 300 20.53 -30.96 4.95
N GLU A 301 19.35 -31.34 4.47
CA GLU A 301 18.64 -30.69 3.37
C GLU A 301 17.93 -29.41 3.81
N TRP A 302 17.31 -29.39 4.99
CA TRP A 302 16.66 -28.20 5.56
C TRP A 302 17.67 -27.11 5.95
N ASP A 303 18.80 -27.50 6.54
CA ASP A 303 19.85 -26.54 6.95
C ASP A 303 20.62 -25.96 5.75
N LEU A 304 20.65 -26.67 4.62
CA LEU A 304 21.24 -26.20 3.36
C LEU A 304 20.23 -25.51 2.44
N TYR A 305 18.92 -25.62 2.73
CA TYR A 305 17.84 -25.05 1.92
C TYR A 305 17.99 -23.54 1.69
N GLU A 306 18.42 -22.79 2.70
CA GLU A 306 18.70 -21.34 2.61
C GLU A 306 19.72 -21.01 1.49
N PHE A 307 20.58 -21.98 1.15
CA PHE A 307 21.69 -21.80 0.22
C PHE A 307 21.36 -22.29 -1.20
N HIS A 308 20.67 -23.43 -1.33
CA HIS A 308 20.38 -24.01 -2.65
C HIS A 308 18.92 -23.89 -3.10
N GLY A 309 17.93 -23.81 -2.20
CA GLY A 309 16.51 -23.68 -2.54
C GLY A 309 15.96 -24.75 -3.51
N LEU A 310 16.57 -25.95 -3.52
CA LEU A 310 16.29 -27.02 -4.51
C LEU A 310 14.93 -27.69 -4.31
N MET A 311 14.37 -27.63 -3.09
CA MET A 311 13.24 -28.47 -2.66
C MET A 311 11.86 -28.09 -3.21
N LEU A 312 11.73 -27.11 -4.13
CA LEU A 312 10.41 -26.69 -4.61
C LEU A 312 10.29 -26.47 -6.13
N ARG A 313 11.28 -26.85 -6.94
CA ARG A 313 11.12 -26.86 -8.41
C ARG A 313 10.06 -27.88 -8.88
N GLU A 314 9.61 -28.76 -7.99
CA GLU A 314 8.72 -29.90 -8.30
C GLU A 314 7.30 -29.80 -7.70
N TRP A 315 7.00 -28.77 -6.90
CA TRP A 315 5.63 -28.57 -6.36
C TRP A 315 4.84 -27.52 -7.13
N SER A 316 5.45 -26.87 -8.13
CA SER A 316 4.70 -26.16 -9.18
C SER A 316 4.15 -27.19 -10.19
N SER A 317 3.00 -27.76 -9.84
CA SER A 317 2.01 -28.41 -10.73
C SER A 317 2.38 -29.66 -11.55
N ALA A 318 3.66 -29.98 -11.80
CA ALA A 318 4.05 -31.09 -12.69
C ALA A 318 5.46 -31.67 -12.41
N GLY A 319 5.82 -31.93 -11.15
CA GLY A 319 7.09 -32.59 -10.81
C GLY A 319 7.24 -33.99 -11.44
N PRO A 320 8.48 -34.50 -11.59
CA PRO A 320 8.71 -35.86 -12.06
C PRO A 320 8.15 -36.88 -11.06
N PRO A 321 7.67 -38.04 -11.53
CA PRO A 321 7.12 -39.05 -10.65
C PRO A 321 8.21 -39.57 -9.69
N PRO A 322 7.89 -39.85 -8.42
CA PRO A 322 8.76 -40.64 -7.57
C PRO A 322 9.10 -41.96 -8.25
N ASP A 323 10.19 -42.61 -7.86
CA ASP A 323 10.41 -44.00 -8.25
C ASP A 323 9.18 -44.88 -7.86
N SER A 324 9.11 -46.11 -8.35
CA SER A 324 7.99 -47.02 -8.09
C SER A 324 7.76 -47.35 -6.60
N ARG A 325 8.58 -46.82 -5.69
CA ARG A 325 8.50 -46.97 -4.24
C ARG A 325 8.36 -45.64 -3.49
N GLY A 326 8.13 -44.52 -4.18
CA GLY A 326 7.94 -43.22 -3.55
C GLY A 326 9.22 -42.58 -3.01
N ARG A 327 10.40 -43.05 -3.40
CA ARG A 327 11.68 -42.56 -2.88
C ARG A 327 12.32 -41.58 -3.86
N ILE A 328 12.86 -40.51 -3.31
CA ILE A 328 13.65 -39.50 -4.01
C ILE A 328 15.12 -39.84 -3.75
N ASN A 329 15.95 -39.92 -4.79
CA ASN A 329 17.38 -40.22 -4.64
C ASN A 329 18.25 -38.97 -4.95
N LEU A 330 19.55 -39.05 -4.63
CA LEU A 330 20.49 -37.95 -4.82
C LEU A 330 20.53 -37.41 -6.27
N LEU A 331 20.36 -38.27 -7.28
CA LEU A 331 20.33 -37.83 -8.68
C LEU A 331 19.06 -37.05 -9.02
N ASP A 332 17.92 -37.38 -8.40
CA ASP A 332 16.69 -36.59 -8.52
C ASP A 332 16.88 -35.19 -7.90
N HIS A 333 17.58 -35.09 -6.77
CA HIS A 333 17.96 -33.79 -6.17
C HIS A 333 18.95 -32.98 -7.01
N LEU A 334 19.80 -33.64 -7.80
CA LEU A 334 20.76 -32.99 -8.70
C LEU A 334 20.15 -32.65 -10.07
N ARG A 335 18.99 -33.22 -10.42
CA ARG A 335 18.36 -33.03 -11.72
C ARG A 335 18.00 -31.57 -12.03
N PRO A 336 17.51 -30.76 -11.06
CA PRO A 336 17.36 -29.32 -11.26
C PRO A 336 18.68 -28.59 -11.57
N LEU A 337 19.84 -29.08 -11.09
CA LEU A 337 21.16 -28.52 -11.39
C LEU A 337 21.63 -28.91 -12.81
N LEU A 338 21.20 -30.08 -13.29
CA LEU A 338 21.45 -30.55 -14.67
C LEU A 338 20.51 -29.86 -15.67
N ASP A 339 19.27 -29.55 -15.25
CA ASP A 339 18.26 -28.78 -15.99
C ASP A 339 18.38 -27.25 -15.75
N ALA A 340 19.57 -26.77 -15.35
CA ALA A 340 19.85 -25.38 -15.03
C ALA A 340 19.78 -24.43 -16.25
N ASP A 341 19.71 -24.97 -17.46
CA ASP A 341 19.60 -24.19 -18.70
C ASP A 341 18.16 -23.93 -19.14
N ARG A 342 17.14 -24.37 -18.38
CA ARG A 342 15.75 -24.00 -18.68
C ARG A 342 15.50 -22.57 -18.20
N PRO A 343 15.31 -21.58 -19.10
CA PRO A 343 15.02 -20.20 -18.68
C PRO A 343 13.72 -20.22 -17.89
N ALA A 344 13.75 -19.68 -16.67
CA ALA A 344 12.52 -19.33 -15.98
C ALA A 344 12.15 -17.90 -16.37
N ASP A 345 10.90 -17.70 -16.76
CA ASP A 345 10.36 -16.40 -17.16
C ASP A 345 10.13 -15.45 -15.96
N CYS A 346 10.71 -15.74 -14.79
CA CYS A 346 10.63 -14.92 -13.57
C CYS A 346 11.57 -13.69 -13.60
N TRP A 347 11.97 -13.25 -14.79
CA TRP A 347 12.73 -12.02 -14.95
C TRP A 347 11.86 -10.78 -14.86
N GLU A 348 10.54 -10.90 -14.89
CA GLU A 348 9.61 -9.78 -14.74
C GLU A 348 9.91 -8.67 -15.76
N ARG A 349 10.21 -9.05 -17.02
CA ARG A 349 10.50 -8.07 -18.09
C ARG A 349 9.23 -7.37 -18.55
N GLY A 350 9.38 -6.14 -19.00
CA GLY A 350 8.29 -5.31 -19.52
C GLY A 350 7.89 -4.20 -18.56
N ALA A 351 6.66 -3.71 -18.74
CA ALA A 351 6.16 -2.53 -18.05
C ALA A 351 5.48 -2.89 -16.72
N HIS A 352 5.90 -2.22 -15.65
CA HIS A 352 5.33 -2.33 -14.32
C HIS A 352 4.92 -0.96 -13.79
N ALA A 353 3.90 -0.93 -12.93
CA ALA A 353 3.44 0.29 -12.27
C ALA A 353 3.22 0.06 -10.77
N PHE A 354 3.92 0.82 -9.94
CA PHE A 354 3.86 0.73 -8.49
C PHE A 354 3.27 2.00 -7.91
N ARG A 355 2.39 1.83 -6.92
CA ARG A 355 1.78 2.94 -6.17
C ARG A 355 2.07 2.75 -4.68
N TYR A 356 2.63 3.78 -4.08
CA TYR A 356 2.97 3.82 -2.65
C TYR A 356 2.90 5.27 -2.17
N ALA A 357 3.05 5.48 -0.86
CA ALA A 357 3.03 6.81 -0.28
C ALA A 357 3.95 6.91 0.92
N ALA A 358 4.37 8.12 1.24
CA ALA A 358 5.03 8.45 2.50
C ALA A 358 4.15 9.44 3.29
N LEU A 359 4.04 9.22 4.59
CA LEU A 359 3.32 10.10 5.50
C LEU A 359 4.22 10.45 6.68
N PRO A 360 4.70 11.69 6.78
CA PRO A 360 5.33 12.14 8.00
C PRO A 360 4.23 12.40 9.05
N HIS A 361 4.50 12.07 10.30
CA HIS A 361 3.50 12.18 11.36
C HIS A 361 4.11 12.53 12.72
N SER A 362 3.22 12.82 13.68
CA SER A 362 3.55 13.10 15.07
C SER A 362 2.95 12.00 15.95
N GLY A 363 3.65 11.66 17.03
CA GLY A 363 3.36 10.51 17.88
C GLY A 363 3.79 9.18 17.27
N GLY A 364 3.25 8.08 17.78
CA GLY A 364 3.41 6.76 17.19
C GLY A 364 2.31 6.44 16.19
N PHE A 365 2.36 5.24 15.59
CA PHE A 365 1.42 4.84 14.53
C PHE A 365 -0.06 4.97 14.92
N ALA A 366 -0.38 4.73 16.20
CA ALA A 366 -1.73 4.82 16.75
C ALA A 366 -2.19 6.28 16.90
N ASP A 367 -1.29 7.18 17.32
CA ASP A 367 -1.60 8.61 17.48
C ASP A 367 -1.80 9.27 16.12
N ALA A 368 -1.05 8.81 15.11
CA ALA A 368 -1.17 9.22 13.72
C ALA A 368 -2.28 8.50 12.94
N ALA A 369 -3.02 7.57 13.56
CA ALA A 369 -4.06 6.75 12.93
C ALA A 369 -3.62 6.10 11.59
N LEU A 370 -2.36 5.60 11.54
CA LEU A 370 -1.78 5.04 10.31
C LEU A 370 -2.62 3.92 9.68
N PRO A 371 -3.23 2.99 10.45
CA PRO A 371 -4.10 1.97 9.86
C PRO A 371 -5.24 2.55 9.01
N LEU A 372 -5.86 3.64 9.48
CA LEU A 372 -6.93 4.32 8.73
C LEU A 372 -6.40 5.01 7.47
N HIS A 373 -5.24 5.66 7.56
CA HIS A 373 -4.61 6.31 6.42
C HIS A 373 -4.19 5.31 5.34
N ALA A 374 -3.64 4.16 5.73
CA ALA A 374 -3.26 3.07 4.83
C ALA A 374 -4.49 2.44 4.17
N LEU A 375 -5.55 2.16 4.93
CA LEU A 375 -6.83 1.68 4.39
C LEU A 375 -7.41 2.67 3.38
N SER A 376 -7.39 3.97 3.71
CA SER A 376 -7.88 5.05 2.83
C SER A 376 -7.03 5.18 1.55
N PHE A 377 -5.73 4.94 1.64
CA PHE A 377 -4.83 4.89 0.48
C PHE A 377 -5.16 3.73 -0.46
N ASN A 378 -5.49 2.56 0.09
CA ASN A 378 -5.84 1.35 -0.68
C ASN A 378 -7.32 1.27 -1.08
N THR A 379 -8.16 2.20 -0.61
CA THR A 379 -9.60 2.25 -0.92
C THR A 379 -9.94 3.57 -1.65
N PRO A 380 -9.58 3.72 -2.94
CA PRO A 380 -9.89 4.92 -3.69
C PRO A 380 -11.42 5.11 -3.82
N MET A 381 -11.86 6.37 -3.78
CA MET A 381 -13.28 6.69 -3.86
C MET A 381 -13.84 6.37 -5.27
N PRO A 382 -14.83 5.49 -5.41
CA PRO A 382 -15.49 5.28 -6.69
C PRO A 382 -16.30 6.54 -7.05
N CYS A 383 -16.27 6.90 -8.33
CA CYS A 383 -16.99 8.06 -8.86
C CYS A 383 -17.86 7.61 -10.03
N ALA A 384 -19.12 8.05 -10.04
CA ALA A 384 -20.05 7.81 -11.13
C ALA A 384 -20.67 9.14 -11.58
N ILE A 385 -20.70 9.37 -12.89
CA ILE A 385 -21.36 10.54 -13.47
C ILE A 385 -22.83 10.20 -13.64
N VAL A 386 -23.70 10.98 -13.00
CA VAL A 386 -25.15 10.83 -13.09
C VAL A 386 -25.76 12.02 -13.81
N LYS A 387 -26.85 11.78 -14.56
CA LYS A 387 -27.65 12.87 -15.12
C LYS A 387 -28.45 13.54 -14.02
N LYS A 388 -28.68 14.85 -14.15
CA LYS A 388 -29.60 15.57 -13.27
C LYS A 388 -31.00 14.97 -13.44
N THR A 389 -31.56 14.44 -12.37
CA THR A 389 -32.90 13.87 -12.30
C THR A 389 -33.51 14.15 -10.93
N THR A 390 -34.82 14.02 -10.83
CA THR A 390 -35.51 13.87 -9.54
C THR A 390 -35.30 12.44 -9.03
N GLY A 391 -35.14 12.28 -7.72
CA GLY A 391 -34.99 10.98 -7.06
C GLY A 391 -35.36 11.08 -5.59
N GLU A 392 -35.64 9.94 -4.96
CA GLU A 392 -36.10 9.85 -3.56
C GLU A 392 -34.95 9.91 -2.56
N LEU A 393 -33.72 9.65 -3.01
CA LEU A 393 -32.55 9.59 -2.15
C LEU A 393 -31.91 10.97 -1.96
N PRO A 394 -31.41 11.30 -0.76
CA PRO A 394 -30.78 12.58 -0.49
C PRO A 394 -29.43 12.71 -1.22
N ALA A 395 -29.00 13.95 -1.51
CA ALA A 395 -27.73 14.20 -2.20
C ALA A 395 -26.47 13.84 -1.37
N ARG A 396 -26.62 13.55 -0.07
CA ARG A 396 -25.59 13.06 0.83
C ARG A 396 -26.20 12.01 1.75
N HIS A 397 -25.59 10.82 1.82
CA HIS A 397 -26.11 9.74 2.67
C HIS A 397 -25.00 8.82 3.16
N SER A 398 -25.19 8.22 4.33
CA SER A 398 -24.29 7.21 4.92
C SER A 398 -25.09 5.98 5.30
N PHE A 399 -24.67 4.82 4.82
CA PHE A 399 -25.35 3.56 5.12
C PHE A 399 -24.94 3.03 6.49
N LEU A 400 -23.66 3.09 6.83
CA LEU A 400 -23.12 2.60 8.11
C LEU A 400 -21.87 3.36 8.52
N GLN A 401 -21.76 3.64 9.81
CA GLN A 401 -20.59 4.25 10.45
C GLN A 401 -20.25 3.48 11.72
N THR A 402 -18.97 3.26 11.94
CA THR A 402 -18.38 2.82 13.21
C THR A 402 -17.90 4.06 13.94
N GLY A 403 -18.84 4.86 14.48
CA GLY A 403 -18.49 6.06 15.24
C GLY A 403 -17.79 5.69 16.55
N GLY A 404 -17.15 6.66 17.20
CA GLY A 404 -16.37 6.45 18.42
C GLY A 404 -14.88 6.70 18.17
N ASP A 405 -14.04 5.79 18.65
CA ASP A 405 -12.59 5.87 18.57
C ASP A 405 -12.07 5.65 17.12
N PRO A 406 -11.14 6.48 16.60
CA PRO A 406 -10.50 6.24 15.29
C PRO A 406 -9.78 4.89 15.17
N ALA A 407 -9.47 4.22 16.29
CA ALA A 407 -8.93 2.86 16.32
C ALA A 407 -9.88 1.79 15.76
N VAL A 408 -11.20 2.05 15.73
CA VAL A 408 -12.19 1.06 15.29
C VAL A 408 -12.27 1.02 13.76
N LEU A 409 -11.65 0.02 13.16
CA LEU A 409 -11.72 -0.19 11.71
C LEU A 409 -12.71 -1.30 11.34
N LEU A 410 -13.53 -1.02 10.32
CA LEU A 410 -14.44 -1.97 9.70
C LEU A 410 -13.70 -2.72 8.58
N SER A 411 -13.41 -4.00 8.79
CA SER A 411 -12.70 -4.84 7.80
C SER A 411 -13.63 -5.60 6.86
N ALA A 412 -14.88 -5.84 7.28
CA ALA A 412 -15.88 -6.45 6.42
C ALA A 412 -17.27 -5.90 6.69
N LEU A 413 -18.00 -5.62 5.61
CA LEU A 413 -19.43 -5.43 5.62
C LEU A 413 -20.03 -6.21 4.44
N LYS A 414 -20.78 -7.25 4.73
CA LYS A 414 -21.38 -8.10 3.68
C LYS A 414 -22.67 -8.73 4.16
N LEU A 415 -23.42 -9.34 3.23
CA LEU A 415 -24.50 -10.25 3.63
C LEU A 415 -23.91 -11.58 4.11
N ARG A 416 -24.60 -12.19 5.07
CA ARG A 416 -24.40 -13.59 5.46
C ARG A 416 -24.61 -14.47 4.24
N GLU A 417 -23.88 -15.58 4.15
CA GLU A 417 -24.01 -16.52 3.02
C GLU A 417 -25.44 -17.04 2.85
N THR A 418 -26.15 -17.21 3.96
CA THR A 418 -27.55 -17.62 3.99
C THR A 418 -28.38 -16.73 4.93
N GLY A 419 -29.67 -16.56 4.64
CA GLY A 419 -30.61 -15.88 5.54
C GLY A 419 -30.60 -14.34 5.50
N GLY A 420 -29.77 -13.70 4.67
CA GLY A 420 -29.88 -12.27 4.35
C GLY A 420 -29.54 -11.30 5.49
N ALA A 421 -29.01 -11.79 6.61
CA ALA A 421 -28.50 -10.93 7.69
C ALA A 421 -27.25 -10.17 7.25
N LEU A 422 -27.02 -8.99 7.82
CA LEU A 422 -25.82 -8.19 7.58
C LEU A 422 -24.71 -8.61 8.55
N ILE A 423 -23.52 -8.88 8.03
CA ILE A 423 -22.32 -9.18 8.79
C ILE A 423 -21.41 -7.96 8.77
N ALA A 424 -21.06 -7.46 9.96
CA ALA A 424 -20.07 -6.41 10.16
C ALA A 424 -18.91 -6.94 11.01
N ARG A 425 -17.68 -6.81 10.52
CA ARG A 425 -16.46 -7.15 11.27
C ARG A 425 -15.66 -5.90 11.55
N VAL A 426 -15.39 -5.67 12.83
CA VAL A 426 -14.60 -4.56 13.33
C VAL A 426 -13.42 -5.07 14.14
N TYR A 427 -12.38 -4.25 14.26
CA TYR A 427 -11.26 -4.56 15.15
C TYR A 427 -10.62 -3.27 15.70
N ASP A 428 -9.92 -3.41 16.81
CA ASP A 428 -9.03 -2.37 17.33
C ASP A 428 -7.71 -2.40 16.55
N ALA A 429 -7.47 -1.37 15.75
CA ALA A 429 -6.28 -1.23 14.93
C ALA A 429 -5.10 -0.56 15.64
N HIS A 430 -5.28 -0.05 16.86
CA HIS A 430 -4.26 0.67 17.62
C HIS A 430 -3.65 -0.17 18.76
N GLY A 431 -4.32 -1.24 19.16
CA GLY A 431 -3.83 -2.13 20.23
C GLY A 431 -3.94 -1.54 21.62
N ARG A 432 -4.78 -0.53 21.81
CA ARG A 432 -4.99 0.16 23.09
C ARG A 432 -6.38 -0.11 23.68
N GLY A 433 -7.19 -0.93 22.99
CA GLY A 433 -8.61 -1.03 23.23
C GLY A 433 -9.36 0.15 22.63
N ALA A 434 -10.63 -0.04 22.30
CA ALA A 434 -11.39 0.98 21.57
C ALA A 434 -12.89 0.91 21.86
N HIS A 435 -13.55 2.06 21.87
CA HIS A 435 -15.00 2.13 21.96
C HIS A 435 -15.62 2.48 20.60
N GLY A 436 -16.58 1.66 20.15
CA GLY A 436 -17.27 1.83 18.88
C GLY A 436 -18.79 1.83 19.01
N LYS A 437 -19.46 2.47 18.05
CA LYS A 437 -20.92 2.46 17.92
C LYS A 437 -21.34 2.39 16.46
N PHE A 438 -22.16 1.39 16.12
CA PHE A 438 -22.79 1.32 14.81
C PHE A 438 -23.90 2.37 14.69
N THR A 439 -23.70 3.34 13.81
CA THR A 439 -24.75 4.26 13.35
C THR A 439 -25.09 3.87 11.92
N THR A 440 -26.35 3.51 11.66
CA THR A 440 -26.74 2.98 10.34
C THR A 440 -28.15 3.40 9.99
N ALA A 441 -28.33 3.79 8.72
CA ALA A 441 -29.62 4.03 8.08
C ALA A 441 -30.24 2.74 7.52
N LEU A 442 -29.47 1.63 7.50
CA LEU A 442 -29.98 0.34 7.07
C LEU A 442 -31.04 -0.16 8.06
N PRO A 443 -32.11 -0.82 7.57
CA PRO A 443 -33.19 -1.30 8.41
C PRO A 443 -32.77 -2.57 9.14
N VAL A 444 -31.82 -2.50 10.07
CA VAL A 444 -31.28 -3.65 10.80
C VAL A 444 -31.68 -3.65 12.28
N LYS A 445 -31.79 -4.85 12.86
CA LYS A 445 -31.93 -5.07 14.30
C LYS A 445 -30.60 -4.82 15.03
N SER A 446 -30.59 -4.99 16.34
CA SER A 446 -29.38 -4.84 17.14
C SER A 446 -28.33 -5.92 16.78
N PRO A 447 -27.04 -5.57 16.74
CA PRO A 447 -25.95 -6.49 16.47
C PRO A 447 -25.86 -7.61 17.52
N ARG A 448 -25.74 -8.85 17.06
CA ARG A 448 -25.48 -10.04 17.86
C ARG A 448 -24.07 -10.56 17.58
N PRO A 449 -23.25 -10.87 18.59
CA PRO A 449 -21.91 -11.41 18.35
C PRO A 449 -21.99 -12.80 17.68
N VAL A 450 -21.09 -13.02 16.73
CA VAL A 450 -20.90 -14.31 16.04
C VAL A 450 -19.40 -14.58 15.87
N SER A 451 -19.05 -15.83 15.59
CA SER A 451 -17.67 -16.21 15.26
C SER A 451 -17.23 -15.65 13.90
N MET A 452 -15.94 -15.80 13.57
CA MET A 452 -15.43 -15.39 12.25
C MET A 452 -16.04 -16.17 11.07
N VAL A 453 -16.61 -17.34 11.34
CA VAL A 453 -17.35 -18.17 10.37
C VAL A 453 -18.86 -17.99 10.49
N GLU A 454 -19.31 -16.89 11.09
CA GLU A 454 -20.73 -16.45 11.11
C GLU A 454 -21.66 -17.44 11.85
N GLN A 455 -21.13 -18.15 12.85
CA GLN A 455 -21.88 -19.03 13.74
C GLN A 455 -22.14 -18.37 15.10
N PRO A 456 -23.27 -18.68 15.77
CA PRO A 456 -23.51 -18.23 17.14
C PRO A 456 -22.37 -18.65 18.07
N ALA A 457 -21.71 -17.68 18.68
CA ALA A 457 -20.61 -17.92 19.61
C ALA A 457 -20.53 -16.79 20.64
N PRO A 458 -20.00 -17.05 21.86
CA PRO A 458 -19.59 -15.99 22.76
C PRO A 458 -18.61 -15.06 22.04
N GLY A 459 -18.82 -13.75 22.18
CA GLY A 459 -18.00 -12.74 21.51
C GLY A 459 -18.14 -11.41 22.23
N VAL A 460 -17.62 -10.34 21.63
CA VAL A 460 -17.72 -9.00 22.20
C VAL A 460 -19.19 -8.58 22.21
N PRO A 461 -19.84 -8.44 23.38
CA PRO A 461 -21.25 -8.10 23.43
C PRO A 461 -21.47 -6.66 22.97
N ALA A 462 -22.60 -6.41 22.29
CA ALA A 462 -23.05 -5.07 21.98
C ALA A 462 -24.22 -4.70 22.90
N ARG A 463 -24.14 -3.53 23.56
CA ARG A 463 -25.26 -2.95 24.31
C ARG A 463 -25.98 -1.96 23.40
N GLY A 464 -27.15 -2.34 22.90
CA GLY A 464 -27.81 -1.62 21.81
C GLY A 464 -26.98 -1.76 20.52
N ARG A 465 -26.27 -0.69 20.13
CA ARG A 465 -25.35 -0.69 18.98
C ARG A 465 -23.91 -0.30 19.36
N SER A 466 -23.65 -0.14 20.64
CA SER A 466 -22.33 0.22 21.17
C SER A 466 -21.58 -1.02 21.65
N PHE A 467 -20.27 -1.04 21.45
CA PHE A 467 -19.40 -2.14 21.82
C PHE A 467 -18.03 -1.61 22.28
N THR A 468 -17.31 -2.40 23.06
CA THR A 468 -15.96 -2.08 23.53
C THR A 468 -15.04 -3.22 23.17
N LEU A 469 -13.94 -2.90 22.50
CA LEU A 469 -12.92 -3.84 22.06
C LEU A 469 -11.75 -3.79 23.04
N ASP A 470 -11.29 -4.96 23.46
CA ASP A 470 -9.98 -5.09 24.11
C ASP A 470 -8.86 -4.81 23.09
N PRO A 471 -7.62 -4.55 23.54
CA PRO A 471 -6.46 -4.44 22.67
C PRO A 471 -6.40 -5.52 21.58
N TRP A 472 -6.28 -5.10 20.31
CA TRP A 472 -6.21 -5.98 19.13
C TRP A 472 -7.41 -6.90 18.90
N ARG A 473 -8.53 -6.66 19.60
CA ARG A 473 -9.69 -7.54 19.53
C ARG A 473 -10.41 -7.40 18.19
N ILE A 474 -10.64 -8.53 17.53
CA ILE A 474 -11.56 -8.66 16.40
C ILE A 474 -12.95 -9.02 16.93
N ALA A 475 -13.98 -8.33 16.46
CA ALA A 475 -15.37 -8.62 16.75
C ALA A 475 -16.19 -8.74 15.45
N THR A 476 -16.98 -9.79 15.34
CA THR A 476 -17.91 -9.98 14.23
C THR A 476 -19.34 -9.96 14.76
N TYR A 477 -20.18 -9.20 14.07
CA TYR A 477 -21.58 -9.00 14.44
C TYR A 477 -22.50 -9.39 13.29
N GLU A 478 -23.56 -10.12 13.62
CA GLU A 478 -24.71 -10.36 12.77
C GLU A 478 -25.82 -9.37 13.12
N MET A 479 -26.42 -8.77 12.10
CA MET A 479 -27.48 -7.78 12.19
C MET A 479 -28.62 -8.18 11.26
N ASP A 480 -29.69 -8.75 11.82
CA ASP A 480 -30.86 -9.18 11.04
C ASP A 480 -31.56 -7.99 10.38
N MET A 481 -31.96 -8.15 9.12
CA MET A 481 -32.80 -7.16 8.44
C MET A 481 -34.18 -7.10 9.10
N ARG A 482 -34.68 -5.90 9.33
CA ARG A 482 -36.08 -5.65 9.66
C ARG A 482 -36.87 -5.94 8.40
N ARG A 483 -37.89 -6.79 8.50
CA ARG A 483 -38.85 -6.97 7.41
C ARG A 483 -39.45 -5.59 7.12
N ALA A 484 -39.47 -5.18 5.85
CA ALA A 484 -40.28 -4.05 5.44
C ALA A 484 -41.72 -4.38 5.84
N ASN A 485 -42.36 -3.52 6.62
CA ASN A 485 -43.78 -3.65 6.89
C ASN A 485 -44.51 -3.59 5.55
N ALA A 486 -45.06 -4.71 5.11
CA ALA A 486 -45.88 -4.84 3.91
C ALA A 486 -47.27 -4.19 4.10
N THR A 487 -47.32 -2.97 4.63
CA THR A 487 -48.56 -2.30 5.04
C THR A 487 -48.77 -0.93 4.41
N ASN A 488 -48.16 -0.64 3.25
CA ASN A 488 -48.53 0.57 2.48
C ASN A 488 -48.65 0.39 0.96
N SER A 489 -48.80 -0.83 0.44
CA SER A 489 -49.04 -1.07 -1.00
C SER A 489 -50.46 -1.58 -1.32
N ARG A 490 -51.44 -1.34 -0.44
CA ARG A 490 -52.84 -1.78 -0.66
C ARG A 490 -53.86 -0.67 -0.92
N THR A 491 -53.43 0.56 -1.17
CA THR A 491 -54.35 1.70 -1.44
C THR A 491 -54.09 2.46 -2.74
N GLN A 492 -53.40 1.87 -3.72
CA GLN A 492 -53.34 2.41 -5.09
C GLN A 492 -53.64 1.35 -6.14
N THR A 493 -54.84 0.78 -6.07
CA THR A 493 -55.54 0.18 -7.23
C THR A 493 -57.03 0.15 -6.90
N ARG A 494 -57.67 1.32 -6.99
CA ARG A 494 -59.10 1.55 -7.18
C ARG A 494 -59.29 3.07 -7.26
N ASP A 495 -59.05 3.61 -8.45
CA ASP A 495 -60.05 4.29 -9.27
C ASP A 495 -59.45 4.63 -10.63
#